data_AF-Q2U8E6-F1
#
_entry.id   AF-Q2U8E6-F1
#
_cell.length_a   1.000
_cell.length_b   1.000
_cell.length_c   1.000
_cell.angle_alpha   90.00
_cell.angle_beta   90.00
_cell.angle_gamma   90.00
#
_symmetry.space_group_name_H-M   'P 1'
#
loop_
_entity.id
_entity.type
_entity.pdbx_description
1 polymer ?
#
loop_
_entity_poly.entity_id
_entity_poly.type
_entity_poly.pdbx_seq_one_letter_code
_entity_poly.pdbx_strand_id
1 'polypeptide(L)'
;MRLILVSIYRLAQITTQVLRKLYGSKKHDKVARDESTSQIEAQLSKWLDERPRFLNPEEQLGQNESEVFYDVPWIFKRQQRTIRAAFYFTSMQLYRGHLLDEFLQANFHDRLSLTPAPPVQKCIHAALQMALFAADIKEDVTYNSVFWVYHLHLSWLLILFLD
;
A
#
# COMPACT_ATOMS: atom_id res chain seq x y z
N MET A 1 14.79 -11.11 -12.74
CA MET A 1 13.39 -11.01 -13.26
C MET A 1 12.41 -11.92 -12.51
N ARG A 2 12.66 -13.22 -12.35
CA ARG A 2 11.78 -14.16 -11.62
C ARG A 2 11.43 -13.72 -10.19
N LEU A 3 12.43 -13.28 -9.41
CA LEU A 3 12.21 -12.82 -8.03
C LEU A 3 11.29 -11.58 -7.94
N ILE A 4 11.43 -10.65 -8.88
CA ILE A 4 10.59 -9.43 -8.95
C ILE A 4 9.12 -9.82 -9.18
N LEU A 5 8.87 -10.72 -10.13
CA LEU A 5 7.52 -11.20 -10.43
C LEU A 5 6.89 -11.94 -9.24
N VAL A 6 7.66 -12.78 -8.55
CA VAL A 6 7.18 -13.47 -7.34
C VAL A 6 6.83 -12.48 -6.23
N SER A 7 7.65 -11.44 -6.01
CA SER A 7 7.35 -10.40 -5.03
C SER A 7 6.09 -9.61 -5.38
N ILE A 8 5.90 -9.23 -6.66
CA ILE A 8 4.68 -8.56 -7.13
C ILE A 8 3.46 -9.43 -6.87
N TYR A 9 3.51 -10.70 -7.27
CA TYR A 9 2.41 -11.64 -7.10
C TYR A 9 2.03 -11.81 -5.62
N ARG A 10 3.01 -11.97 -4.73
CA ARG A 10 2.75 -12.10 -3.29
C ARG A 10 2.09 -10.85 -2.70
N LEU A 11 2.53 -9.65 -3.10
CA LEU A 11 1.89 -8.41 -2.65
C LEU A 11 0.43 -8.31 -3.14
N ALA A 12 0.16 -8.70 -4.38
CA ALA A 12 -1.19 -8.76 -4.91
C ALA A 12 -2.09 -9.75 -4.15
N GLN A 13 -1.55 -10.92 -3.76
CA GLN A 13 -2.27 -11.88 -2.92
C GLN A 13 -2.60 -11.29 -1.54
N ILE A 14 -1.65 -10.62 -0.90
CA ILE A 14 -1.88 -9.94 0.40
C ILE A 14 -2.96 -8.87 0.26
N THR A 15 -2.90 -8.06 -0.81
CA THR A 15 -3.91 -7.04 -1.13
C THR A 15 -5.30 -7.68 -1.27
N THR A 16 -5.38 -8.80 -1.96
CA THR A 16 -6.64 -9.54 -2.14
C THR A 16 -7.19 -10.06 -0.82
N GLN A 17 -6.31 -10.54 0.07
CA GLN A 17 -6.72 -10.96 1.42
C GLN A 17 -7.27 -9.78 2.24
N VAL A 18 -6.65 -8.60 2.17
CA VAL A 18 -7.19 -7.37 2.79
C VAL A 18 -8.63 -7.13 2.32
N LEU A 19 -8.84 -7.13 1.01
CA LEU A 19 -10.16 -6.83 0.44
C LEU A 19 -11.20 -7.89 0.80
N ARG A 20 -10.87 -9.18 0.68
CA ARG A 20 -11.80 -10.28 0.96
C ARG A 20 -12.12 -10.41 2.45
N LYS A 21 -11.11 -10.29 3.32
CA LYS A 21 -11.30 -10.47 4.77
C LYS A 21 -11.85 -9.22 5.46
N LEU A 22 -11.44 -8.01 5.07
CA LEU A 22 -11.84 -6.80 5.79
C LEU A 22 -13.04 -6.08 5.16
N TYR A 23 -13.29 -6.29 3.87
CA TYR A 23 -14.34 -5.58 3.12
C TYR A 23 -15.30 -6.52 2.38
N GLY A 24 -15.25 -7.82 2.67
CA GLY A 24 -16.22 -8.79 2.15
C GLY A 24 -17.64 -8.52 2.64
N SER A 25 -18.62 -9.17 2.02
CA SER A 25 -20.05 -8.98 2.30
C SER A 25 -20.50 -9.29 3.74
N LYS A 26 -19.66 -9.95 4.55
CA LYS A 26 -20.01 -10.32 5.93
C LYS A 26 -19.73 -9.15 6.88
N LYS A 27 -20.69 -8.83 7.75
CA LYS A 27 -20.43 -7.94 8.89
C LYS A 27 -19.34 -8.57 9.76
N HIS A 28 -18.22 -7.87 9.90
CA HIS A 28 -17.16 -8.27 10.83
C HIS A 28 -17.43 -7.60 12.16
N ASP A 29 -17.42 -8.38 13.24
CA ASP A 29 -17.26 -7.79 14.56
C ASP A 29 -15.81 -7.26 14.70
N LYS A 30 -15.61 -6.36 15.68
CA LYS A 30 -14.33 -5.70 15.89
C LYS A 30 -13.19 -6.69 16.15
N VAL A 31 -13.47 -7.79 16.88
CA VAL A 31 -12.47 -8.79 17.26
C VAL A 31 -11.97 -9.56 16.04
N ALA A 32 -12.87 -10.03 15.19
CA ALA A 32 -12.54 -10.74 13.96
C ALA A 32 -11.78 -9.86 12.96
N ARG A 33 -12.10 -8.56 12.91
CA ARG A 33 -11.36 -7.59 12.10
C ARG A 33 -9.96 -7.39 12.65
N ASP A 34 -9.80 -7.19 13.95
CA ASP A 34 -8.49 -6.98 14.59
C ASP A 34 -7.58 -8.20 14.40
N GLU A 35 -8.12 -9.43 14.55
CA GLU A 35 -7.39 -10.66 14.26
C GLU A 35 -6.97 -10.76 12.79
N SER A 36 -7.88 -10.47 11.85
CA SER A 36 -7.59 -10.47 10.42
C SER A 36 -6.51 -9.43 10.07
N THR A 37 -6.59 -8.24 10.66
CA THR A 37 -5.59 -7.18 10.50
C THR A 37 -4.22 -7.66 10.97
N SER A 38 -4.10 -8.23 12.17
CA SER A 38 -2.82 -8.73 12.69
C SER A 38 -2.23 -9.86 11.85
N GLN A 39 -3.05 -10.80 11.38
CA GLN A 39 -2.59 -11.89 10.51
C GLN A 39 -2.04 -11.37 9.17
N ILE A 40 -2.74 -10.42 8.56
CA ILE A 40 -2.33 -9.84 7.27
C ILE A 40 -1.11 -8.94 7.45
N GLU A 41 -1.05 -8.17 8.55
CA GLU A 41 0.11 -7.36 8.91
C GLU A 41 1.37 -8.22 9.00
N ALA A 42 1.31 -9.37 9.68
CA ALA A 42 2.43 -10.30 9.76
C ALA A 42 2.88 -10.81 8.37
N GLN A 43 1.95 -11.07 7.45
CA GLN A 43 2.28 -11.44 6.06
C GLN A 43 2.94 -10.29 5.30
N LEU A 44 2.46 -9.05 5.51
CA LEU A 44 3.01 -7.86 4.88
C LEU A 44 4.42 -7.56 5.40
N SER A 45 4.66 -7.68 6.70
CA SER A 45 5.99 -7.59 7.31
C SER A 45 6.94 -8.68 6.78
N LYS A 46 6.47 -9.92 6.66
CA LYS A 46 7.26 -10.99 6.05
C LYS A 46 7.60 -10.70 4.58
N TRP A 47 6.63 -10.20 3.81
CA TRP A 47 6.88 -9.78 2.43
C TRP A 47 7.92 -8.67 2.37
N LEU A 48 7.85 -7.72 3.31
CA LEU A 48 8.85 -6.69 3.46
C LEU A 48 10.24 -7.33 3.66
N ASP A 49 10.42 -8.24 4.61
CA ASP A 49 11.75 -8.81 4.88
C ASP A 49 12.32 -9.64 3.71
N GLU A 50 11.45 -10.30 2.93
CA GLU A 50 11.86 -11.19 1.84
C GLU A 50 11.99 -10.50 0.46
N ARG A 51 11.56 -9.23 0.33
CA ARG A 51 11.58 -8.53 -0.97
C ARG A 51 13.01 -8.28 -1.46
N PRO A 52 13.26 -8.31 -2.77
CA PRO A 52 14.48 -7.74 -3.34
C PRO A 52 14.65 -6.29 -2.90
N ARG A 53 15.86 -5.87 -2.49
CA ARG A 53 16.14 -4.50 -2.04
C ARG A 53 15.66 -3.42 -3.02
N PHE A 54 15.83 -3.67 -4.33
CA PHE A 54 15.34 -2.78 -5.38
C PHE A 54 13.82 -2.47 -5.31
N LEU A 55 13.03 -3.35 -4.70
CA LEU A 55 11.58 -3.17 -4.51
C LEU A 55 11.23 -2.54 -3.15
N ASN A 56 12.19 -1.94 -2.45
CA ASN A 56 11.95 -1.31 -1.17
C ASN A 56 11.06 -0.06 -1.31
N PRO A 57 9.84 -0.05 -0.71
CA PRO A 57 8.94 1.10 -0.79
C PRO A 57 9.46 2.32 0.00
N GLU A 58 10.34 2.14 0.99
CA GLU A 58 10.79 3.18 1.93
C GLU A 58 12.13 3.84 1.55
N GLU A 59 13.00 3.17 0.80
CA GLU A 59 14.40 3.59 0.55
C GLU A 59 14.56 4.79 -0.40
N GLN A 60 13.49 5.35 -0.98
CA GLN A 60 13.61 6.32 -2.07
C GLN A 60 13.43 7.80 -1.69
N LEU A 61 13.10 8.12 -0.43
CA LEU A 61 13.09 9.50 0.05
C LEU A 61 14.52 9.96 0.34
N GLY A 62 15.27 10.36 -0.68
CA GLY A 62 16.52 11.11 -0.48
C GLY A 62 17.74 10.68 -1.29
N GLN A 63 17.67 9.66 -2.15
CA GLN A 63 18.70 9.51 -3.17
C GLN A 63 18.39 10.48 -4.30
N ASN A 64 19.11 11.60 -4.33
CA ASN A 64 19.23 12.42 -5.53
C ASN A 64 19.47 11.45 -6.69
N GLU A 65 18.63 11.50 -7.73
CA GLU A 65 18.82 10.72 -8.96
C GLU A 65 20.18 11.03 -9.66
N SER A 66 21.00 11.91 -9.07
CA SER A 66 22.33 12.31 -9.50
C SER A 66 23.47 11.34 -9.18
N GLU A 67 23.26 10.28 -8.38
CA GLU A 67 24.28 9.25 -8.15
C GLU A 67 23.86 7.90 -8.73
N VAL A 68 23.74 7.77 -10.05
CA VAL A 68 23.67 6.45 -10.67
C VAL A 68 24.54 6.37 -11.92
N PHE A 69 25.67 5.69 -11.75
CA PHE A 69 26.65 5.31 -12.77
C PHE A 69 26.11 4.29 -13.82
N TYR A 70 24.79 4.02 -13.84
CA TYR A 70 24.12 3.11 -14.78
C TYR A 70 22.68 3.57 -15.04
N ASP A 71 22.32 3.73 -16.30
CA ASP A 71 20.94 4.00 -16.72
C ASP A 71 20.06 2.76 -16.41
N VAL A 72 19.34 2.78 -15.29
CA VAL A 72 18.37 1.72 -14.96
C VAL A 72 17.23 1.78 -15.98
N PRO A 73 16.95 0.69 -16.74
CA PRO A 73 15.90 0.71 -17.75
C PRO A 73 14.55 1.13 -17.16
N TRP A 74 13.81 1.97 -17.89
CA TRP A 74 12.55 2.58 -17.45
C TRP A 74 11.53 1.56 -16.91
N ILE A 75 11.52 0.34 -17.46
CA ILE A 75 10.62 -0.73 -17.04
C ILE A 75 10.85 -1.13 -15.58
N PHE A 76 12.09 -1.14 -15.10
CA PHE A 76 12.39 -1.47 -13.70
C PHE A 76 11.97 -0.33 -12.76
N LYS A 77 12.22 0.94 -13.14
CA LYS A 77 11.71 2.11 -12.40
C LYS A 77 10.19 2.09 -12.30
N ARG A 78 9.51 1.71 -13.40
CA ARG A 78 8.04 1.54 -13.42
C ARG A 78 7.57 0.45 -12.45
N GLN A 79 8.22 -0.71 -12.43
CA GLN A 79 7.87 -1.79 -11.50
C GLN A 79 8.07 -1.37 -10.03
N GLN A 80 9.17 -0.68 -9.74
CA GLN A 80 9.46 -0.16 -8.40
C GLN A 80 8.37 0.82 -7.93
N ARG A 81 8.02 1.81 -8.76
CA ARG A 81 6.95 2.77 -8.47
C ARG A 81 5.59 2.08 -8.29
N THR A 82 5.30 1.05 -9.08
CA THR A 82 4.06 0.27 -8.98
C THR A 82 4.00 -0.49 -7.66
N ILE A 83 5.08 -1.15 -7.26
CA ILE A 83 5.19 -1.83 -5.96
C ILE A 83 5.06 -0.86 -4.80
N ARG A 84 5.73 0.30 -4.85
CA ARG A 84 5.64 1.34 -3.83
C ARG A 84 4.20 1.77 -3.60
N ALA A 85 3.48 2.08 -4.68
CA ALA A 85 2.10 2.48 -4.58
C ALA A 85 1.17 1.34 -4.13
N ALA A 86 1.36 0.12 -4.65
CA ALA A 86 0.58 -1.04 -4.24
C ALA A 86 0.77 -1.36 -2.74
N PHE A 87 1.99 -1.22 -2.23
CA PHE A 87 2.31 -1.42 -0.82
C PHE A 87 1.57 -0.41 0.07
N TYR A 88 1.69 0.88 -0.21
CA TYR A 88 1.02 1.90 0.61
C TYR A 88 -0.50 1.88 0.44
N PHE A 89 -1.01 1.56 -0.75
CA PHE A 89 -2.44 1.30 -0.94
C PHE A 89 -2.92 0.13 -0.07
N THR A 90 -2.20 -0.98 -0.09
CA THR A 90 -2.52 -2.16 0.74
C THR A 90 -2.52 -1.83 2.22
N SER A 91 -1.49 -1.13 2.70
CA SER A 91 -1.40 -0.66 4.09
C SER A 91 -2.54 0.27 4.46
N MET A 92 -2.92 1.20 3.58
CA MET A 92 -4.08 2.07 3.81
C MET A 92 -5.37 1.27 3.92
N GLN A 93 -5.61 0.31 3.02
CA GLN A 93 -6.80 -0.55 3.09
C GLN A 93 -6.78 -1.46 4.32
N LEU A 94 -5.63 -1.96 4.75
CA LEU A 94 -5.50 -2.80 5.93
C LEU A 94 -5.98 -2.06 7.20
N TYR A 95 -5.65 -0.78 7.34
CA TYR A 95 -5.93 -0.03 8.56
C TYR A 95 -7.13 0.93 8.50
N ARG A 96 -7.71 1.17 7.31
CA ARG A 96 -8.83 2.12 7.13
C ARG A 96 -10.04 1.85 8.02
N GLY A 97 -10.34 0.58 8.34
CA GLY A 97 -11.41 0.24 9.28
C GLY A 97 -11.20 0.83 10.68
N HIS A 98 -9.95 0.84 11.17
CA HIS A 98 -9.61 1.43 12.47
C HIS A 98 -9.72 2.96 12.45
N LEU A 99 -9.33 3.60 11.34
CA LEU A 99 -9.50 5.04 11.15
C LEU A 99 -10.99 5.42 11.17
N LEU A 100 -11.84 4.64 10.50
CA LEU A 100 -13.28 4.88 10.48
C LEU A 100 -13.90 4.70 11.88
N ASP A 101 -13.50 3.66 12.61
CA ASP A 101 -13.95 3.45 13.99
C ASP A 101 -13.54 4.62 14.89
N GLU A 102 -12.30 5.08 14.80
CA GLU A 102 -11.81 6.23 15.58
C GLU A 102 -12.59 7.51 15.21
N PHE A 103 -12.88 7.70 13.93
CA PHE A 103 -13.72 8.81 13.45
C PHE A 103 -15.16 8.73 14.00
N LEU A 104 -15.79 7.56 13.97
CA LEU A 104 -17.16 7.39 14.44
C LEU A 104 -17.30 7.46 15.96
N GLN A 105 -16.24 7.11 16.72
CA GLN A 105 -16.23 7.14 18.18
C GLN A 105 -15.77 8.47 18.77
N ALA A 106 -15.06 9.29 17.99
CA ALA A 106 -14.59 10.59 18.46
C ALA A 106 -15.74 11.62 18.47
N ASN A 107 -16.13 12.08 19.66
CA ASN A 107 -16.68 13.43 19.78
C ASN A 107 -15.56 14.41 19.45
N PHE A 108 -15.47 14.81 18.17
CA PHE A 108 -14.41 15.66 17.61
C PHE A 108 -14.17 16.96 18.37
N HIS A 109 -15.15 17.41 19.16
CA HIS A 109 -15.10 18.66 19.91
C HIS A 109 -14.20 18.61 21.17
N ASP A 110 -13.94 17.43 21.75
CA ASP A 110 -13.16 17.31 23.00
C ASP A 110 -11.70 16.85 22.80
N ARG A 111 -11.30 16.49 21.57
CA ARG A 111 -9.96 15.94 21.28
C ARG A 111 -9.00 16.97 20.69
N LEU A 112 -8.63 18.00 21.45
CA LEU A 112 -7.61 18.96 21.01
C LEU A 112 -6.16 18.40 21.09
N SER A 113 -5.92 17.18 21.60
CA SER A 113 -4.55 16.72 21.89
C SER A 113 -4.30 15.21 21.92
N LEU A 114 -5.21 14.35 21.46
CA LEU A 114 -5.00 12.90 21.50
C LEU A 114 -4.26 12.41 20.25
N THR A 115 -3.05 11.91 20.46
CA THR A 115 -2.28 11.13 19.49
C THR A 115 -3.15 9.98 18.94
N PRO A 116 -3.29 9.82 17.61
CA PRO A 116 -4.14 8.78 17.03
C PRO A 116 -3.70 7.38 17.47
N ALA A 117 -4.62 6.41 17.48
CA ALA A 117 -4.27 5.04 17.81
C ALA A 117 -3.20 4.47 16.83
N PRO A 118 -2.32 3.54 17.25
CA PRO A 118 -1.24 3.05 16.38
C PRO A 118 -1.68 2.54 15.00
N PRO A 119 -2.79 1.78 14.84
CA PRO A 119 -3.29 1.39 13.51
C PRO A 119 -3.70 2.60 12.65
N VAL A 120 -4.26 3.63 13.28
CA VAL A 120 -4.68 4.87 12.61
C VAL A 120 -3.46 5.66 12.15
N GLN A 121 -2.40 5.73 12.96
CA GLN A 121 -1.13 6.33 12.54
C GLN A 121 -0.54 5.63 11.31
N LYS A 122 -0.57 4.28 11.28
CA LYS A 122 -0.12 3.50 10.11
C LYS A 122 -0.96 3.81 8.86
N CYS A 123 -2.27 3.94 9.02
CA CYS A 123 -3.17 4.35 7.92
C CYS A 123 -2.83 5.76 7.40
N ILE A 124 -2.63 6.73 8.30
CA ILE A 124 -2.28 8.12 7.97
C ILE A 124 -0.93 8.17 7.27
N HIS A 125 0.07 7.46 7.79
CA HIS A 125 1.39 7.37 7.18
C HIS A 125 1.30 6.82 5.74
N ALA A 126 0.59 5.72 5.54
CA ALA A 126 0.40 5.14 4.22
C ALA A 126 -0.31 6.10 3.25
N ALA A 127 -1.32 6.82 3.71
CA ALA A 127 -2.02 7.84 2.93
C ALA A 127 -1.10 9.01 2.55
N LEU A 128 -0.27 9.48 3.49
CA LEU A 128 0.72 10.53 3.23
C LEU A 128 1.74 10.08 2.17
N GLN A 129 2.25 8.85 2.27
CA GLN A 129 3.18 8.30 1.28
C GLN A 129 2.53 8.17 -0.11
N MET A 130 1.24 7.81 -0.19
CA MET A 130 0.49 7.82 -1.45
C MET A 130 0.31 9.24 -2.01
N ALA A 131 0.09 10.25 -1.16
CA ALA A 131 -0.01 11.63 -1.60
C ALA A 131 1.33 12.16 -2.12
N LEU A 132 2.43 11.88 -1.41
CA LEU A 132 3.80 12.19 -1.84
C LEU A 132 4.12 11.49 -3.17
N PHE A 133 3.73 10.23 -3.32
CA PHE A 133 3.85 9.48 -4.55
C PHE A 133 3.12 10.16 -5.72
N ALA A 134 1.87 10.57 -5.50
CA ALA A 134 1.07 11.23 -6.53
C ALA A 134 1.67 12.58 -6.94
N ALA A 135 2.26 13.31 -6.00
CA ALA A 135 2.99 14.56 -6.28
C ALA A 135 4.26 14.29 -7.11
N ASP A 136 5.03 13.26 -6.76
CA ASP A 136 6.26 12.84 -7.44
C ASP A 136 6.01 12.47 -8.92
N ILE A 137 4.93 11.73 -9.20
CA ILE A 137 4.62 11.31 -10.57
C ILE A 137 3.81 12.34 -11.38
N LYS A 138 3.43 13.47 -10.80
CA LYS A 138 2.50 14.44 -11.41
C LYS A 138 2.95 14.88 -12.81
N GLU A 139 4.25 15.14 -12.96
CA GLU A 139 4.87 15.66 -14.18
C GLU A 139 5.30 14.54 -15.15
N ASP A 140 5.28 13.27 -14.71
CA ASP A 140 5.58 12.11 -15.55
C ASP A 140 4.35 11.71 -16.37
N VAL A 141 4.13 12.37 -17.50
CA VAL A 141 2.96 12.17 -18.38
C VAL A 141 2.80 10.70 -18.82
N THR A 142 3.91 9.99 -19.00
CA THR A 142 3.92 8.58 -19.44
C THR A 142 3.48 7.63 -18.32
N TYR A 143 4.01 7.81 -17.11
CA TYR A 143 3.66 6.97 -15.98
C TYR A 143 2.30 7.36 -15.39
N ASN A 144 2.02 8.65 -15.21
CA ASN A 144 0.80 9.17 -14.58
C ASN A 144 -0.46 8.73 -15.34
N SER A 145 -0.47 8.89 -16.67
CA SER A 145 -1.60 8.47 -17.52
C SER A 145 -1.87 6.97 -17.45
N VAL A 146 -0.82 6.15 -17.37
CA VAL A 146 -0.95 4.69 -17.33
C VAL A 146 -1.21 4.17 -15.91
N PHE A 147 -0.72 4.86 -14.89
CA PHE A 147 -0.80 4.43 -13.49
C PHE A 147 -2.24 4.42 -12.96
N TRP A 148 -2.97 5.54 -13.10
CA TRP A 148 -4.34 5.62 -12.62
C TRP A 148 -5.32 4.80 -13.45
N VAL A 149 -5.11 4.76 -14.77
CA VAL A 149 -6.01 4.07 -15.71
C VAL A 149 -5.79 2.57 -15.72
N TYR A 150 -4.54 2.09 -15.64
CA TYR A 150 -4.24 0.66 -15.75
C TYR A 150 -3.81 0.02 -14.45
N HIS A 151 -3.02 0.65 -13.57
CA HIS A 151 -2.47 -0.04 -12.40
C HIS A 151 -3.40 -0.04 -11.18
N LEU A 152 -4.17 1.03 -10.99
CA LEU A 152 -5.28 1.02 -10.06
C LEU A 152 -6.33 0.00 -10.52
N HIS A 153 -6.68 -0.03 -11.82
CA HIS A 153 -7.65 -0.98 -12.39
C HIS A 153 -7.13 -2.43 -12.56
N LEU A 154 -5.83 -2.65 -12.78
CA LEU A 154 -5.24 -4.01 -12.89
C LEU A 154 -5.13 -4.67 -11.53
N SER A 155 -5.00 -3.88 -10.46
CA SER A 155 -5.23 -4.38 -9.11
C SER A 155 -6.65 -4.96 -9.04
N TRP A 156 -7.67 -4.25 -9.55
CA TRP A 156 -9.05 -4.73 -9.64
C TRP A 156 -9.28 -5.88 -10.63
N LEU A 157 -8.56 -5.95 -11.75
CA LEU A 157 -8.67 -7.05 -12.73
C LEU A 157 -7.94 -8.31 -12.28
N LEU A 158 -6.77 -8.20 -11.62
CA LEU A 158 -6.15 -9.35 -10.94
C LEU A 158 -7.00 -9.85 -9.77
N ILE A 159 -7.78 -8.97 -9.13
CA ILE A 159 -8.77 -9.31 -8.10
C ILE A 159 -9.98 -10.10 -8.67
N LEU A 160 -10.32 -9.93 -9.96
CA LEU A 160 -11.45 -10.59 -10.61
C LEU A 160 -11.09 -11.88 -11.38
N PHE A 161 -9.82 -12.08 -11.74
CA PHE A 161 -9.38 -13.23 -12.56
C PHE A 161 -8.48 -14.25 -11.83
N LEU A 162 -8.29 -14.09 -10.52
CA LEU A 162 -7.72 -15.12 -9.63
C LEU A 162 -8.86 -15.73 -8.78
N ASP A 163 -9.74 -16.45 -9.46
CA ASP A 163 -10.46 -17.61 -8.93
C ASP A 163 -9.58 -18.86 -9.10
#